data_AF-A0A5S3U8V4-F1
#
_entry.id   AF-A0A5S3U8V4-F1
#
_cell.length_a   1.000
_cell.length_b   1.000
_cell.length_c   1.000
_cell.angle_alpha   90.00
_cell.angle_beta   90.00
_cell.angle_gamma   90.00
#
_symmetry.space_group_name_H-M   'P 1'
#
loop_
_entity.id
_entity.type
_entity.pdbx_description
1 polymer ?
#
loop_
_entity_poly.entity_id
_entity_poly.type
_entity_poly.pdbx_seq_one_letter_code
_entity_poly.pdbx_strand_id
1 'polypeptide(L)'
;MAIKNEITILTRAEQANLYSPPIFSIEEQRLYFSLNDAELAVFRSIRLRAHRCYFVAILGYFKSKPVILDIAYSQVSKDLMFISKELLGGKGLRPFTPSQKQKDRLYAKVLDLAGYHKWDESQHFNSLFDHLVQVGNAWLEPRYLFDTAIEFLTSHSIAIPRYTVLQRLISRAMQQVRKDLAHQLNQLTSPELHVFLDSITAIDDGLSLNQLRGGAKSLTVPELKKELALYHQLAPWRTQINGVIDGLNLSLKNRQHFGELINYYGSKLKRFKRAQQHLWLLCHLTERIQLALERLTDGFIYHIRKQQEAANTFAQQAVFLSWQSAADNVTKAAELLHLFVDENIDDNQPFSVVRQQALKVMNDRDIQTLCLYLKKQKRTVEEYQWQHYDEQRNLLEQLLRQVFLCLECEAGEG
;
A
#
# COMPACT_ATOMS: atom_id res chain seq x y z
N MET A 1 -8.65 -29.35 22.13
CA MET A 1 -8.08 -28.05 22.52
C MET A 1 -8.73 -26.96 21.67
N ALA A 2 -9.63 -26.18 22.25
CA ALA A 2 -10.32 -25.11 21.53
C ALA A 2 -9.34 -23.99 21.20
N ILE A 3 -9.05 -23.79 19.91
CA ILE A 3 -8.32 -22.63 19.43
C ILE A 3 -9.14 -21.40 19.83
N LYS A 4 -8.57 -20.53 20.67
CA LYS A 4 -9.17 -19.23 21.04
C LYS A 4 -9.42 -18.43 19.77
N ASN A 5 -10.66 -18.44 19.29
CA ASN A 5 -11.13 -17.68 18.12
C ASN A 5 -11.30 -16.18 18.40
N GLU A 6 -10.84 -15.68 19.55
CA GLU A 6 -11.05 -14.31 19.98
C GLU A 6 -9.78 -13.50 19.76
N ILE A 7 -9.88 -12.56 18.82
CA ILE A 7 -8.80 -11.64 18.43
C ILE A 7 -8.51 -10.71 19.61
N THR A 8 -7.24 -10.49 19.95
CA THR A 8 -6.90 -9.48 20.97
C THR A 8 -6.84 -8.13 20.27
N ILE A 9 -7.83 -7.27 20.53
CA ILE A 9 -7.98 -5.96 19.88
C ILE A 9 -7.30 -4.88 20.70
N LEU A 10 -7.53 -4.88 22.01
CA LEU A 10 -6.90 -3.96 22.96
C LEU A 10 -5.82 -4.69 23.76
N THR A 11 -4.73 -3.99 24.05
CA THR A 11 -3.73 -4.44 25.02
C THR A 11 -4.34 -4.52 26.43
N ARG A 12 -3.71 -5.28 27.34
CA ARG A 12 -4.18 -5.37 28.74
C ARG A 12 -4.21 -3.99 29.42
N ALA A 13 -3.26 -3.12 29.09
CA ALA A 13 -3.20 -1.77 29.64
C ALA A 13 -4.37 -0.90 29.14
N GLU A 14 -4.73 -0.99 27.87
CA GLU A 14 -5.88 -0.28 27.31
C GLU A 14 -7.21 -0.80 27.86
N GLN A 15 -7.34 -2.13 28.01
CA GLN A 15 -8.50 -2.72 28.66
C GLN A 15 -8.63 -2.24 30.10
N ALA A 16 -7.51 -2.21 30.85
CA ALA A 16 -7.50 -1.67 32.20
C ALA A 16 -7.87 -0.18 32.21
N ASN A 17 -7.37 0.63 31.27
CA ASN A 17 -7.73 2.05 31.18
C ASN A 17 -9.23 2.25 30.92
N LEU A 18 -9.85 1.43 30.06
CA LEU A 18 -11.27 1.56 29.73
C LEU A 18 -12.20 1.04 30.83
N TYR A 19 -11.85 -0.08 31.49
CA TYR A 19 -12.73 -0.79 32.43
C TYR A 19 -12.31 -0.68 33.90
N SER A 20 -11.31 0.13 34.23
CA SER A 20 -10.98 0.48 35.63
C SER A 20 -11.50 1.86 35.99
N PRO A 21 -11.73 2.12 37.29
CA PRO A 21 -12.04 3.46 37.77
C PRO A 21 -10.98 4.47 37.30
N PRO A 22 -11.39 5.65 36.78
CA PRO A 22 -10.45 6.70 36.41
C PRO A 22 -9.73 7.22 37.66
N ILE A 23 -8.46 7.58 37.50
CA ILE A 23 -7.68 8.22 38.56
C ILE A 23 -7.83 9.72 38.37
N PHE A 24 -8.72 10.34 39.13
CA PHE A 24 -8.97 11.77 39.05
C PHE A 24 -7.98 12.58 39.87
N SER A 25 -7.56 13.72 39.32
CA SER A 25 -6.96 14.82 40.08
C SER A 25 -7.99 15.48 41.01
N ILE A 26 -7.54 16.29 41.97
CA ILE A 26 -8.44 16.98 42.90
C ILE A 26 -9.42 17.92 42.16
N GLU A 27 -8.98 18.53 41.06
CA GLU A 27 -9.82 19.40 40.23
C GLU A 27 -10.90 18.60 39.49
N GLU A 28 -10.52 17.47 38.88
CA GLU A 28 -11.46 16.55 38.24
C GLU A 28 -12.45 15.95 39.23
N GLN A 29 -12.01 15.61 40.45
CA GLN A 29 -12.90 15.16 41.51
C GLN A 29 -13.97 16.22 41.84
N ARG A 30 -13.59 17.50 41.92
CA ARG A 30 -14.55 18.60 42.15
C ARG A 30 -15.51 18.76 40.99
N LEU A 31 -15.03 18.62 39.75
CA LEU A 31 -15.86 18.72 38.55
C LEU A 31 -16.85 17.56 38.45
N TYR A 32 -16.36 16.32 38.40
CA TYR A 32 -17.19 15.14 38.11
C TYR A 32 -18.07 14.69 39.28
N PHE A 33 -17.69 14.99 40.53
CA PHE A 33 -18.51 14.66 41.71
C PHE A 33 -19.43 15.80 42.15
N SER A 34 -19.40 16.95 41.46
CA SER A 34 -20.43 17.98 41.63
C SER A 34 -21.77 17.46 41.11
N LEU A 35 -22.85 17.75 41.86
CA LEU A 35 -24.20 17.28 41.56
C LEU A 35 -25.08 18.44 41.15
N ASN A 36 -25.81 18.29 40.04
CA ASN A 36 -26.89 19.20 39.66
C ASN A 36 -28.17 18.92 40.47
N ASP A 37 -29.22 19.74 40.29
CA ASP A 37 -30.46 19.62 41.06
C ASP A 37 -31.17 18.26 40.88
N ALA A 38 -31.17 17.71 39.66
CA ALA A 38 -31.76 16.41 39.37
C ALA A 38 -30.99 15.26 40.04
N GLU A 39 -29.66 15.32 39.99
CA GLU A 39 -28.76 14.35 40.62
C GLU A 39 -28.85 14.42 42.15
N LEU A 40 -28.98 15.64 42.71
CA LEU A 40 -29.20 15.86 44.14
C LEU A 40 -30.53 15.27 44.62
N ALA A 41 -31.59 15.35 43.82
CA ALA A 41 -32.88 14.74 44.16
C ALA A 41 -32.75 13.22 44.28
N VAL A 42 -32.07 12.57 43.33
CA VAL A 42 -31.80 11.13 43.37
C VAL A 42 -30.88 10.77 44.53
N PHE A 43 -29.83 11.55 44.78
CA PHE A 43 -28.92 11.37 45.91
C PHE A 43 -29.66 11.37 47.25
N ARG A 44 -30.58 12.32 47.47
CA ARG A 44 -31.40 12.41 48.70
C ARG A 44 -32.34 11.22 48.87
N SER A 45 -32.87 10.66 47.78
CA SER A 45 -33.75 9.48 47.83
C SER A 45 -33.08 8.20 48.36
N ILE A 46 -31.74 8.11 48.26
CA ILE A 46 -30.98 6.94 48.72
C ILE A 46 -30.85 7.00 50.25
N ARG A 47 -31.29 5.96 50.98
CA ARG A 47 -31.29 5.95 52.47
C ARG A 47 -29.89 5.76 53.07
N LEU A 48 -29.09 4.85 52.50
CA LEU A 48 -27.79 4.46 53.07
C LEU A 48 -26.69 5.45 52.68
N ARG A 49 -25.97 5.99 53.67
CA ARG A 49 -24.84 6.92 53.48
C ARG A 49 -23.75 6.34 52.56
N ALA A 50 -23.41 5.06 52.75
CA ALA A 50 -22.42 4.38 51.92
C ALA A 50 -22.85 4.32 50.44
N HIS A 51 -24.14 4.03 50.19
CA HIS A 51 -24.68 3.98 48.83
C HIS A 51 -24.80 5.36 48.18
N ARG A 52 -25.01 6.42 48.97
CA ARG A 52 -24.95 7.80 48.50
C ARG A 52 -23.57 8.14 47.95
N CYS A 53 -22.51 7.85 48.71
CA CYS A 53 -21.14 8.05 48.22
C CYS A 53 -20.81 7.18 47.01
N TYR A 54 -21.24 5.92 47.04
CA TYR A 54 -21.05 5.01 45.90
C TYR A 54 -21.74 5.55 44.65
N PHE A 55 -22.99 6.01 44.77
CA PHE A 55 -23.77 6.59 43.67
C PHE A 55 -23.07 7.80 43.04
N VAL A 56 -22.56 8.74 43.85
CA VAL A 56 -21.82 9.90 43.34
C VAL A 56 -20.54 9.48 42.62
N ALA A 57 -19.81 8.50 43.18
CA ALA A 57 -18.60 7.99 42.55
C ALA A 57 -18.90 7.39 41.17
N ILE A 58 -19.87 6.46 41.09
CA ILE A 58 -20.23 5.82 39.81
C ILE A 58 -20.81 6.81 38.80
N LEU A 59 -21.56 7.83 39.26
CA LEU A 59 -22.09 8.88 38.39
C LEU A 59 -20.95 9.72 37.80
N GLY A 60 -20.00 10.16 38.64
CA GLY A 60 -18.83 10.91 38.18
C GLY A 60 -17.96 10.11 37.23
N TYR A 61 -17.75 8.82 37.52
CA TYR A 61 -17.03 7.94 36.59
C TYR A 61 -17.78 7.76 35.27
N PHE A 62 -19.10 7.58 35.32
CA PHE A 62 -19.92 7.43 34.12
C PHE A 62 -19.92 8.70 33.25
N LYS A 63 -19.93 9.89 33.86
CA LYS A 63 -19.76 11.17 33.16
C LYS A 63 -18.42 11.27 32.42
N SER A 64 -17.35 10.71 32.99
CA SER A 64 -16.03 10.70 32.35
C SER A 64 -15.93 9.65 31.23
N LYS A 65 -16.52 8.48 31.43
CA LYS A 65 -16.50 7.33 30.51
C LYS A 65 -17.82 6.57 30.66
N PRO A 66 -18.66 6.44 29.60
CA PRO A 66 -19.99 5.83 29.69
C PRO A 66 -19.92 4.29 29.75
N VAL A 67 -19.21 3.76 30.76
CA VAL A 67 -18.94 2.34 30.99
C VAL A 67 -19.55 1.94 32.34
N ILE A 68 -20.19 0.79 32.40
CA ILE A 68 -20.64 0.22 33.66
C ILE A 68 -19.46 -0.50 34.32
N LEU A 69 -18.88 0.12 35.35
CA LEU A 69 -17.71 -0.37 36.06
C LEU A 69 -18.09 -1.30 37.22
N ASP A 70 -17.39 -2.41 37.36
CA ASP A 70 -17.46 -3.23 38.58
C ASP A 70 -16.38 -2.79 39.57
N ILE A 71 -16.79 -1.93 40.50
CA ILE A 71 -15.87 -1.21 41.39
C ILE A 71 -15.79 -1.92 42.75
N ALA A 72 -14.56 -2.20 43.19
CA ALA A 72 -14.27 -2.61 44.56
C ALA A 72 -13.90 -1.41 45.43
N TYR A 73 -14.29 -1.42 46.71
CA TYR A 73 -14.01 -0.34 47.66
C TYR A 73 -12.52 0.02 47.76
N SER A 74 -11.64 -0.98 47.71
CA SER A 74 -10.18 -0.78 47.79
C SER A 74 -9.64 0.11 46.67
N GLN A 75 -10.22 0.03 45.47
CA GLN A 75 -9.77 0.76 44.28
C GLN A 75 -10.14 2.25 44.34
N VAL A 76 -11.26 2.59 44.99
CA VAL A 76 -11.85 3.95 44.96
C VAL A 76 -11.94 4.59 46.35
N SER A 77 -11.23 4.04 47.33
CA SER A 77 -11.28 4.49 48.72
C SER A 77 -10.98 5.99 48.87
N LYS A 78 -10.01 6.51 48.11
CA LYS A 78 -9.64 7.94 48.11
C LYS A 78 -10.79 8.84 47.63
N ASP A 79 -11.42 8.48 46.51
CA ASP A 79 -12.53 9.23 45.94
C ASP A 79 -13.77 9.18 46.85
N LEU A 80 -14.06 8.00 47.42
CA LEU A 80 -15.16 7.85 48.38
C LEU A 80 -14.94 8.69 49.65
N MET A 81 -13.70 8.78 50.14
CA MET A 81 -13.35 9.66 51.26
C MET A 81 -13.56 11.13 50.90
N PHE A 82 -13.09 11.56 49.72
CA PHE A 82 -13.29 12.92 49.21
C PHE A 82 -14.78 13.29 49.14
N ILE A 83 -15.59 12.45 48.48
CA ILE A 83 -17.05 12.60 48.35
C ILE A 83 -17.71 12.66 49.74
N SER A 84 -17.29 11.81 50.68
CA SER A 84 -17.85 11.80 52.04
C SER A 84 -17.54 13.06 52.84
N LYS A 85 -16.39 13.70 52.57
CA LYS A 85 -15.96 14.94 53.22
C LYS A 85 -16.74 16.13 52.67
N GLU A 86 -16.79 16.25 51.35
CA GLU A 86 -17.46 17.36 50.63
C GLU A 86 -18.98 17.34 50.82
N LEU A 87 -19.63 16.18 50.63
CA LEU A 87 -21.10 16.11 50.55
C LEU A 87 -21.80 15.66 51.84
N LEU A 88 -21.08 15.06 52.80
CA LEU A 88 -21.68 14.39 53.97
C LEU A 88 -21.01 14.72 55.32
N GLY A 89 -20.12 15.72 55.36
CA GLY A 89 -19.60 16.27 56.62
C GLY A 89 -18.62 15.37 57.39
N GLY A 90 -17.74 14.63 56.70
CA GLY A 90 -16.42 14.26 57.27
C GLY A 90 -16.30 13.01 58.14
N LYS A 91 -17.36 12.23 58.40
CA LYS A 91 -17.19 10.88 58.98
C LYS A 91 -16.80 9.88 57.88
N GLY A 92 -15.60 9.30 58.02
CA GLY A 92 -15.07 8.29 57.11
C GLY A 92 -15.99 7.07 56.98
N LEU A 93 -16.02 6.49 55.78
CA LEU A 93 -16.80 5.29 55.49
C LEU A 93 -16.04 4.04 55.93
N ARG A 94 -16.75 3.06 56.51
CA ARG A 94 -16.22 1.71 56.66
C ARG A 94 -16.19 1.01 55.29
N PRO A 95 -15.23 0.11 55.03
CA PRO A 95 -15.23 -0.69 53.81
C PRO A 95 -16.58 -1.38 53.62
N PHE A 96 -17.16 -1.21 52.43
CA PHE A 96 -18.41 -1.86 52.04
C PHE A 96 -18.35 -2.27 50.58
N THR A 97 -18.99 -3.38 50.25
CA THR A 97 -19.15 -3.82 48.87
C THR A 97 -20.64 -4.00 48.63
N PRO A 98 -21.29 -3.12 47.83
CA PRO A 98 -22.69 -3.31 47.48
C PRO A 98 -22.89 -4.65 46.78
N SER A 99 -24.02 -5.31 47.03
CA SER A 99 -24.37 -6.53 46.29
C SER A 99 -24.64 -6.21 44.81
N GLN A 100 -24.53 -7.21 43.92
CA GLN A 100 -24.74 -6.99 42.49
C GLN A 100 -26.11 -6.35 42.19
N LYS A 101 -27.18 -6.83 42.85
CA LYS A 101 -28.53 -6.25 42.72
C LYS A 101 -28.59 -4.77 43.15
N GLN A 102 -27.80 -4.38 44.15
CA GLN A 102 -27.73 -2.98 44.59
C GLN A 102 -26.93 -2.14 43.60
N LYS A 103 -25.81 -2.65 43.08
CA LYS A 103 -25.04 -2.00 42.00
C LYS A 103 -25.92 -1.76 40.78
N ASP A 104 -26.66 -2.78 40.33
CA ASP A 104 -27.54 -2.68 39.16
C ASP A 104 -28.63 -1.61 39.36
N ARG A 105 -29.25 -1.53 40.55
CA ARG A 105 -30.24 -0.49 40.87
C ARG A 105 -29.65 0.92 40.91
N LEU A 106 -28.42 1.07 41.38
CA LEU A 106 -27.73 2.36 41.41
C LEU A 106 -27.30 2.79 40.00
N TYR A 107 -26.81 1.86 39.18
CA TYR A 107 -26.51 2.13 37.78
C TYR A 107 -27.75 2.46 36.95
N ALA A 108 -28.90 1.80 37.19
CA ALA A 108 -30.15 2.17 36.52
C ALA A 108 -30.49 3.66 36.74
N LYS A 109 -30.38 4.14 37.98
CA LYS A 109 -30.57 5.57 38.30
C LYS A 109 -29.56 6.48 37.61
N VAL A 110 -28.30 6.05 37.46
CA VAL A 110 -27.26 6.82 36.74
C VAL A 110 -27.56 6.89 35.25
N LEU A 111 -27.95 5.77 34.65
CA LEU A 111 -28.31 5.68 33.25
C LEU A 111 -29.52 6.58 32.92
N ASP A 112 -30.56 6.54 33.76
CA ASP A 112 -31.74 7.42 33.62
C ASP A 112 -31.36 8.91 33.67
N LEU A 113 -30.45 9.29 34.59
CA LEU A 113 -29.99 10.69 34.73
C LEU A 113 -29.09 11.14 33.57
N ALA A 114 -28.27 10.23 33.05
CA ALA A 114 -27.37 10.52 31.95
C ALA A 114 -28.06 10.44 30.57
N GLY A 115 -29.29 9.91 30.50
CA GLY A 115 -29.99 9.64 29.24
C GLY A 115 -29.43 8.44 28.47
N TYR A 116 -28.79 7.50 29.17
CA TYR A 116 -28.18 6.30 28.57
C TYR A 116 -29.01 5.05 28.79
N HIS A 117 -28.90 4.10 27.87
CA HIS A 117 -29.49 2.76 27.97
C HIS A 117 -28.40 1.75 28.34
N LYS A 118 -28.79 0.74 29.12
CA LYS A 118 -27.92 -0.41 29.37
C LYS A 118 -27.80 -1.24 28.09
N TRP A 119 -26.60 -1.73 27.78
CA TRP A 119 -26.43 -2.71 26.71
C TRP A 119 -27.33 -3.95 26.92
N ASP A 120 -28.24 -4.18 25.97
CA ASP A 120 -29.05 -5.38 25.82
C ASP A 120 -28.67 -6.10 24.51
N GLU A 121 -28.22 -7.34 24.63
CA GLU A 121 -27.84 -8.17 23.47
C GLU A 121 -29.04 -8.48 22.57
N SER A 122 -30.26 -8.58 23.10
CA SER A 122 -31.43 -8.89 22.27
C SER A 122 -31.86 -7.72 21.38
N GLN A 123 -31.65 -6.49 21.83
CA GLN A 123 -32.13 -5.29 21.15
C GLN A 123 -31.05 -4.62 20.29
N HIS A 124 -29.81 -4.58 20.78
CA HIS A 124 -28.76 -3.78 20.16
C HIS A 124 -27.77 -4.59 19.33
N PHE A 125 -27.72 -5.92 19.52
CA PHE A 125 -26.72 -6.76 18.86
C PHE A 125 -26.83 -6.67 17.33
N ASN A 126 -28.02 -6.85 16.76
CA ASN A 126 -28.19 -6.86 15.30
C ASN A 126 -27.80 -5.52 14.67
N SER A 127 -28.31 -4.41 15.23
CA SER A 127 -28.02 -3.07 14.71
C SER A 127 -26.52 -2.73 14.74
N LEU A 128 -25.84 -3.02 15.85
CA LEU A 128 -24.39 -2.81 15.94
C LEU A 128 -23.62 -3.79 15.04
N PHE A 129 -24.07 -5.04 14.94
CA PHE A 129 -23.45 -6.05 14.10
C PHE A 129 -23.52 -5.67 12.61
N ASP A 130 -24.70 -5.29 12.11
CA ASP A 130 -24.91 -4.87 10.73
C ASP A 130 -24.07 -3.64 10.40
N HIS A 131 -24.01 -2.68 11.32
CA HIS A 131 -23.13 -1.51 11.19
C HIS A 131 -21.65 -1.91 11.10
N LEU A 132 -21.17 -2.82 11.96
CA LEU A 132 -19.78 -3.28 11.89
C LEU A 132 -19.46 -4.12 10.65
N VAL A 133 -20.43 -4.87 10.11
CA VAL A 133 -20.26 -5.57 8.83
C VAL A 133 -20.11 -4.56 7.70
N GLN A 134 -20.95 -3.52 7.65
CA GLN A 134 -20.85 -2.43 6.68
C GLN A 134 -19.51 -1.70 6.76
N VAL A 135 -19.08 -1.33 7.98
CA VAL A 135 -17.79 -0.67 8.22
C VAL A 135 -16.62 -1.60 7.89
N GLY A 136 -16.75 -2.90 8.16
CA GLY A 136 -15.74 -3.92 7.85
C GLY A 136 -15.50 -4.10 6.36
N ASN A 137 -16.52 -3.89 5.51
CA ASN A 137 -16.35 -3.84 4.06
C ASN A 137 -15.46 -2.66 3.62
N ALA A 138 -15.48 -1.55 4.37
CA ALA A 138 -14.61 -0.40 4.12
C ALA A 138 -13.20 -0.59 4.71
N TRP A 139 -13.05 -1.11 5.92
CA TRP A 139 -11.74 -1.35 6.52
C TRP A 139 -11.78 -2.47 7.57
N LEU A 140 -11.15 -3.61 7.26
CA LEU A 140 -11.22 -4.83 8.08
C LEU A 140 -10.12 -4.89 9.14
N GLU A 141 -9.92 -3.80 9.87
CA GLU A 141 -8.93 -3.70 10.95
C GLU A 141 -9.61 -3.78 12.32
N PRO A 142 -9.21 -4.69 13.22
CA PRO A 142 -9.88 -4.89 14.50
C PRO A 142 -9.98 -3.63 15.36
N ARG A 143 -8.93 -2.80 15.37
CA ARG A 143 -8.92 -1.56 16.18
C ARG A 143 -9.88 -0.53 15.62
N TYR A 144 -9.91 -0.36 14.31
CA TYR A 144 -10.86 0.56 13.67
C TYR A 144 -12.32 0.16 13.92
N LEU A 145 -12.62 -1.14 13.83
CA LEU A 145 -13.96 -1.66 14.16
C LEU A 145 -14.32 -1.45 15.63
N PHE A 146 -13.34 -1.52 16.53
CA PHE A 146 -13.55 -1.21 17.94
C PHE A 146 -13.89 0.25 18.16
N ASP A 147 -13.11 1.18 17.60
CA ASP A 147 -13.34 2.61 17.77
C ASP A 147 -14.70 3.02 17.18
N THR A 148 -15.05 2.47 16.01
CA THR A 148 -16.36 2.67 15.38
C THR A 148 -17.51 2.08 16.20
N ALA A 149 -17.31 0.94 16.87
CA ALA A 149 -18.30 0.38 17.78
C ALA A 149 -18.56 1.31 18.98
N ILE A 150 -17.51 1.92 19.53
CA ILE A 150 -17.65 2.89 20.64
C ILE A 150 -18.38 4.16 20.17
N GLU A 151 -18.06 4.66 18.99
CA GLU A 151 -18.75 5.80 18.38
C GLU A 151 -20.24 5.53 18.16
N PHE A 152 -20.56 4.34 17.62
CA PHE A 152 -21.94 3.91 17.43
C PHE A 152 -22.71 3.85 18.76
N LEU A 153 -22.12 3.24 19.79
CA LEU A 153 -22.74 3.12 21.11
C LEU A 153 -22.97 4.50 21.74
N THR A 154 -22.00 5.40 21.62
CA THR A 154 -22.10 6.77 22.14
C THR A 154 -23.21 7.55 21.43
N SER A 155 -23.29 7.43 20.10
CA SER A 155 -24.30 8.13 19.28
C SER A 155 -25.74 7.67 19.60
N HIS A 156 -25.92 6.41 19.99
CA HIS A 156 -27.21 5.85 20.39
C HIS A 156 -27.46 5.94 21.91
N SER A 157 -26.59 6.61 22.65
CA SER A 157 -26.64 6.71 24.11
C SER A 157 -26.74 5.33 24.78
N ILE A 158 -25.92 4.39 24.36
CA ILE A 158 -25.83 3.03 24.93
C ILE A 158 -24.53 2.92 25.73
N ALA A 159 -24.63 2.45 26.97
CA ALA A 159 -23.46 2.23 27.81
C ALA A 159 -22.54 1.16 27.21
N ILE A 160 -21.24 1.42 27.20
CA ILE A 160 -20.24 0.53 26.60
C ILE A 160 -20.24 -0.82 27.35
N PRO A 161 -20.47 -1.94 26.65
CA PRO A 161 -20.50 -3.25 27.27
C PRO A 161 -19.09 -3.73 27.63
N ARG A 162 -19.01 -4.86 28.33
CA ARG A 162 -17.72 -5.48 28.70
C ARG A 162 -16.89 -5.78 27.45
N TYR A 163 -15.57 -5.75 27.61
CA TYR A 163 -14.63 -5.98 26.51
C TYR A 163 -14.90 -7.27 25.75
N THR A 164 -15.21 -8.37 26.47
CA THR A 164 -15.50 -9.67 25.87
C THR A 164 -16.72 -9.66 24.94
N VAL A 165 -17.70 -8.79 25.20
CA VAL A 165 -18.88 -8.62 24.34
C VAL A 165 -18.47 -7.95 23.04
N LEU A 166 -17.77 -6.81 23.10
CA LEU A 166 -17.27 -6.10 21.92
C LEU A 166 -16.30 -6.98 21.11
N GLN A 167 -15.38 -7.65 21.81
CA GLN A 167 -14.42 -8.57 21.20
C GLN A 167 -15.13 -9.68 20.41
N ARG A 168 -16.16 -10.31 21.00
CA ARG A 168 -16.95 -11.35 20.33
C ARG A 168 -17.72 -10.78 19.13
N LEU A 169 -18.34 -9.62 19.28
CA LEU A 169 -19.14 -8.99 18.23
C LEU A 169 -18.26 -8.62 17.03
N ILE A 170 -17.13 -7.94 17.26
CA ILE A 170 -16.14 -7.61 16.22
C ILE A 170 -15.59 -8.88 15.58
N SER A 171 -15.24 -9.91 16.37
CA SER A 171 -14.76 -11.19 15.84
C SER A 171 -15.78 -11.83 14.89
N ARG A 172 -17.07 -11.81 15.24
CA ARG A 172 -18.15 -12.33 14.40
C ARG A 172 -18.35 -11.48 13.15
N ALA A 173 -18.35 -10.15 13.27
CA ALA A 173 -18.51 -9.25 12.13
C ALA A 173 -17.38 -9.47 11.11
N MET A 174 -16.13 -9.56 11.57
CA MET A 174 -14.99 -9.86 10.71
C MET A 174 -15.09 -11.25 10.06
N GLN A 175 -15.59 -12.26 10.77
CA GLN A 175 -15.82 -13.58 10.21
C GLN A 175 -16.89 -13.57 9.13
N GLN A 176 -17.95 -12.79 9.32
CA GLN A 176 -19.03 -12.61 8.34
C GLN A 176 -18.49 -11.93 7.07
N VAL A 177 -17.83 -10.78 7.19
CA VAL A 177 -17.20 -10.10 6.04
C VAL A 177 -16.24 -11.02 5.29
N ARG A 178 -15.39 -11.76 6.01
CA ARG A 178 -14.47 -12.73 5.38
C ARG A 178 -15.19 -13.87 4.66
N LYS A 179 -16.34 -14.31 5.17
CA LYS A 179 -17.15 -15.36 4.56
C LYS A 179 -17.81 -14.84 3.29
N ASP A 180 -18.35 -13.63 3.33
CA ASP A 180 -19.00 -12.99 2.18
C ASP A 180 -17.99 -12.72 1.06
N LEU A 181 -16.81 -12.17 1.40
CA LEU A 181 -15.71 -12.01 0.46
C LEU A 181 -15.26 -13.35 -0.14
N ALA A 182 -15.13 -14.40 0.67
CA ALA A 182 -14.77 -15.73 0.16
C ALA A 182 -15.83 -16.31 -0.78
N HIS A 183 -17.12 -16.03 -0.52
CA HIS A 183 -18.20 -16.48 -1.38
C HIS A 183 -18.20 -15.73 -2.72
N GLN A 184 -18.10 -14.39 -2.68
CA GLN A 184 -17.98 -13.55 -3.88
C GLN A 184 -16.74 -13.92 -4.69
N LEU A 185 -15.60 -14.12 -4.04
CA LEU A 185 -14.36 -14.53 -4.68
C LEU A 185 -14.55 -15.83 -5.47
N ASN A 186 -15.16 -16.85 -4.87
CA ASN A 186 -15.40 -18.13 -5.55
C ASN A 186 -16.41 -18.03 -6.70
N GLN A 187 -17.28 -17.02 -6.71
CA GLN A 187 -18.21 -16.77 -7.82
C GLN A 187 -17.56 -16.02 -8.98
N LEU A 188 -16.67 -15.07 -8.67
CA LEU A 188 -16.02 -14.21 -9.67
C LEU A 188 -14.78 -14.86 -10.30
N THR A 189 -14.11 -15.76 -9.58
CA THR A 189 -12.84 -16.34 -10.01
C THR A 189 -13.07 -17.54 -10.95
N SER A 190 -12.43 -17.55 -12.11
CA SER A 190 -12.48 -18.67 -13.04
C SER A 190 -11.73 -19.90 -12.50
N PRO A 191 -12.08 -21.14 -12.91
CA PRO A 191 -11.33 -22.35 -12.52
C PRO A 191 -9.85 -22.27 -12.91
N GLU A 192 -9.56 -21.70 -14.08
CA GLU A 192 -8.20 -21.50 -14.59
C GLU A 192 -7.39 -20.56 -13.71
N LEU A 193 -8.00 -19.44 -13.29
CA LEU A 193 -7.37 -18.48 -12.39
C LEU A 193 -7.11 -19.10 -11.01
N HIS A 194 -8.04 -19.92 -10.50
CA HIS A 194 -7.80 -20.66 -9.25
C HIS A 194 -6.59 -21.60 -9.35
N VAL A 195 -6.41 -22.32 -10.46
CA VAL A 195 -5.25 -23.21 -10.67
C VAL A 195 -3.96 -22.39 -10.75
N PHE A 196 -3.99 -21.26 -11.45
CA PHE A 196 -2.86 -20.34 -11.50
C PHE A 196 -2.49 -19.82 -10.09
N LEU A 197 -3.45 -19.32 -9.31
CA LEU A 197 -3.20 -18.85 -7.96
C LEU A 197 -2.68 -19.95 -7.03
N ASP A 198 -3.18 -21.17 -7.16
CA ASP A 198 -2.68 -22.31 -6.40
C ASP A 198 -1.20 -22.63 -6.75
N SER A 199 -0.85 -22.57 -8.04
CA SER A 199 0.54 -22.80 -8.51
C SER A 199 1.55 -21.82 -7.92
N ILE A 200 1.17 -20.56 -7.70
CA ILE A 200 2.04 -19.54 -7.06
C ILE A 200 2.34 -19.89 -5.60
N THR A 201 1.38 -20.51 -4.91
CA THR A 201 1.57 -20.99 -3.55
C THR A 201 2.30 -22.33 -3.50
N ALA A 202 2.24 -23.14 -4.57
CA ALA A 202 2.98 -24.40 -4.66
C ALA A 202 4.50 -24.17 -4.72
N ILE A 203 5.29 -25.19 -4.35
CA ILE A 203 6.75 -25.17 -4.53
C ILE A 203 7.01 -25.93 -5.84
N ASP A 204 6.45 -25.43 -6.94
CA ASP A 204 6.68 -25.98 -8.27
C ASP A 204 7.55 -25.00 -9.08
N ASP A 205 8.14 -25.49 -10.17
CA ASP A 205 9.11 -24.80 -11.05
C ASP A 205 8.56 -23.56 -11.80
N GLY A 206 7.41 -23.03 -11.37
CA GLY A 206 6.73 -21.86 -11.94
C GLY A 206 7.03 -20.54 -11.21
N LEU A 207 6.06 -19.62 -11.30
CA LEU A 207 6.13 -18.28 -10.71
C LEU A 207 6.02 -18.36 -9.19
N SER A 208 7.13 -18.22 -8.49
CA SER A 208 7.18 -18.40 -7.04
C SER A 208 6.84 -17.11 -6.27
N LEU A 209 6.28 -17.27 -5.07
CA LEU A 209 6.10 -16.17 -4.10
C LEU A 209 7.36 -15.32 -3.88
N ASN A 210 8.56 -15.89 -3.98
CA ASN A 210 9.81 -15.14 -3.83
C ASN A 210 10.08 -14.22 -5.03
N GLN A 211 9.74 -14.65 -6.24
CA GLN A 211 9.85 -13.82 -7.44
C GLN A 211 8.84 -12.67 -7.40
N LEU A 212 7.61 -12.91 -6.93
CA LEU A 212 6.62 -11.84 -6.75
C LEU A 212 7.07 -10.79 -5.74
N ARG A 213 7.72 -11.19 -4.65
CA ARG A 213 8.19 -10.27 -3.61
C ARG A 213 9.45 -9.49 -4.01
N GLY A 214 10.20 -9.96 -5.01
CA GLY A 214 11.38 -9.28 -5.54
C GLY A 214 11.01 -8.36 -6.70
N GLY A 215 11.09 -7.04 -6.50
CA GLY A 215 11.08 -6.09 -7.62
C GLY A 215 12.50 -5.81 -8.14
N ALA A 216 12.60 -5.30 -9.36
CA ALA A 216 13.84 -4.69 -9.86
C ALA A 216 14.38 -3.65 -8.86
N LYS A 217 15.63 -3.86 -8.41
CA LYS A 217 16.37 -3.01 -7.46
C LYS A 217 17.09 -1.86 -8.16
N SER A 218 17.32 -1.96 -9.46
CA SER A 218 18.01 -1.00 -10.31
C SER A 218 17.44 -1.02 -11.74
N LEU A 219 17.64 0.07 -12.48
CA LEU A 219 17.24 0.19 -13.90
C LEU A 219 18.25 -0.45 -14.85
N THR A 220 19.01 -1.45 -14.39
CA THR A 220 19.99 -2.14 -15.22
C THR A 220 19.32 -3.12 -16.18
N VAL A 221 19.92 -3.34 -17.35
CA VAL A 221 19.42 -4.29 -18.37
C VAL A 221 19.06 -5.68 -17.81
N PRO A 222 19.91 -6.36 -17.01
CA PRO A 222 19.56 -7.69 -16.48
C PRO A 222 18.38 -7.66 -15.51
N GLU A 223 18.18 -6.58 -14.77
CA GLU A 223 17.06 -6.45 -13.85
C GLU A 223 15.76 -6.13 -14.58
N LEU A 224 15.80 -5.26 -15.59
CA LEU A 224 14.64 -5.00 -16.45
C LEU A 224 14.23 -6.26 -17.24
N LYS A 225 15.18 -7.07 -17.72
CA LYS A 225 14.88 -8.38 -18.34
C LYS A 225 14.18 -9.33 -17.38
N LYS A 226 14.53 -9.32 -16.08
CA LYS A 226 13.85 -10.14 -15.05
C LYS A 226 12.43 -9.63 -14.81
N GLU A 227 12.24 -8.32 -14.67
CA GLU A 227 10.90 -7.73 -14.48
C GLU A 227 10.01 -7.97 -15.70
N LEU A 228 10.58 -7.92 -16.92
CA LEU A 228 9.89 -8.20 -18.18
C LEU A 228 9.45 -9.67 -18.28
N ALA A 229 10.32 -10.61 -17.89
CA ALA A 229 9.96 -12.03 -17.84
C ALA A 229 8.82 -12.30 -16.84
N LEU A 230 8.84 -11.63 -15.69
CA LEU A 230 7.76 -11.71 -14.70
C LEU A 230 6.46 -11.11 -15.25
N TYR A 231 6.53 -9.93 -15.89
CA TYR A 231 5.36 -9.29 -16.49
C TYR A 231 4.72 -10.18 -17.55
N HIS A 232 5.48 -10.82 -18.44
CA HIS A 232 4.91 -11.73 -19.45
C HIS A 232 4.16 -12.92 -18.86
N GLN A 233 4.55 -13.40 -17.68
CA GLN A 233 3.80 -14.47 -16.99
C GLN A 233 2.51 -13.95 -16.35
N LEU A 234 2.46 -12.69 -15.94
CA LEU A 234 1.28 -12.08 -15.30
C LEU A 234 0.30 -11.43 -16.29
N ALA A 235 0.79 -10.92 -17.43
CA ALA A 235 0.01 -10.17 -18.41
C ALA A 235 -1.24 -10.91 -18.91
N PRO A 236 -1.22 -12.22 -19.21
CA PRO A 236 -2.41 -12.97 -19.63
C PRO A 236 -3.54 -12.96 -18.59
N TRP A 237 -3.19 -12.82 -17.31
CA TRP A 237 -4.14 -12.86 -16.20
C TRP A 237 -4.64 -11.47 -15.79
N ARG A 238 -4.03 -10.38 -16.29
CA ARG A 238 -4.34 -8.99 -15.87
C ARG A 238 -5.83 -8.68 -15.94
N THR A 239 -6.48 -8.97 -17.07
CA THR A 239 -7.91 -8.68 -17.27
C THR A 239 -8.80 -9.48 -16.31
N GLN A 240 -8.48 -10.76 -16.08
CA GLN A 240 -9.23 -11.60 -15.15
C GLN A 240 -9.04 -11.14 -13.70
N ILE A 241 -7.78 -10.84 -13.31
CA ILE A 241 -7.45 -10.36 -11.96
C ILE A 241 -8.16 -9.04 -11.68
N ASN A 242 -8.08 -8.07 -12.60
CA ASN A 242 -8.75 -6.78 -12.45
C ASN A 242 -10.27 -6.95 -12.37
N GLY A 243 -10.87 -7.78 -13.24
CA GLY A 243 -12.30 -8.06 -13.19
C GLY A 243 -12.77 -8.65 -11.87
N VAL A 244 -11.99 -9.55 -11.25
CA VAL A 244 -12.30 -10.08 -9.92
C VAL A 244 -12.15 -9.00 -8.83
N ILE A 245 -11.07 -8.22 -8.84
CA ILE A 245 -10.84 -7.17 -7.83
C ILE A 245 -11.89 -6.07 -7.90
N ASP A 246 -12.26 -5.63 -9.11
CA ASP A 246 -13.30 -4.64 -9.34
C ASP A 246 -14.68 -5.19 -8.91
N GLY A 247 -14.96 -6.46 -9.22
CA GLY A 247 -16.19 -7.14 -8.80
C GLY A 247 -16.30 -7.34 -7.28
N LEU A 248 -15.17 -7.52 -6.57
CA LEU A 248 -15.14 -7.58 -5.11
C LEU A 248 -15.41 -6.22 -4.45
N ASN A 249 -15.29 -5.11 -5.19
CA ASN A 249 -15.53 -3.74 -4.73
C ASN A 249 -14.82 -3.41 -3.40
N LEU A 250 -13.57 -3.85 -3.27
CA LEU A 250 -12.77 -3.63 -2.08
C LEU A 250 -12.33 -2.16 -1.99
N SER A 251 -12.42 -1.60 -0.78
CA SER A 251 -11.82 -0.29 -0.52
C SER A 251 -10.32 -0.30 -0.83
N LEU A 252 -9.77 0.87 -1.18
CA LEU A 252 -8.34 1.01 -1.45
C LEU A 252 -7.49 0.54 -0.24
N LYS A 253 -7.91 0.87 0.99
CA LYS A 253 -7.22 0.46 2.20
C LYS A 253 -7.21 -1.07 2.35
N ASN A 254 -8.36 -1.73 2.15
CA ASN A 254 -8.45 -3.19 2.24
C ASN A 254 -7.59 -3.88 1.17
N ARG A 255 -7.56 -3.35 -0.06
CA ARG A 255 -6.69 -3.86 -1.13
C ARG A 255 -5.21 -3.80 -0.73
N GLN A 256 -4.75 -2.64 -0.28
CA GLN A 256 -3.37 -2.45 0.19
C GLN A 256 -3.03 -3.39 1.34
N HIS A 257 -3.87 -3.43 2.37
CA HIS A 257 -3.64 -4.29 3.53
C HIS A 257 -3.55 -5.77 3.14
N PHE A 258 -4.49 -6.27 2.34
CA PHE A 258 -4.46 -7.66 1.90
C PHE A 258 -3.24 -7.97 1.01
N GLY A 259 -2.81 -7.03 0.18
CA GLY A 259 -1.57 -7.13 -0.60
C GLY A 259 -0.32 -7.20 0.28
N GLU A 260 -0.24 -6.37 1.33
CA GLU A 260 0.87 -6.33 2.29
C GLU A 260 1.01 -7.63 3.11
N LEU A 261 -0.10 -8.34 3.38
CA LEU A 261 -0.07 -9.60 4.12
C LEU A 261 0.74 -10.69 3.40
N ILE A 262 0.83 -10.65 2.06
CA ILE A 262 1.70 -11.54 1.29
C ILE A 262 3.18 -11.29 1.64
N ASN A 263 3.59 -10.04 1.75
CA ASN A 263 4.94 -9.66 2.14
C ASN A 263 5.27 -10.03 3.58
N TYR A 264 4.29 -9.89 4.49
CA TYR A 264 4.45 -10.20 5.91
C TYR A 264 4.55 -11.71 6.17
N TYR A 265 3.64 -12.51 5.60
CA TYR A 265 3.60 -13.94 5.86
C TYR A 265 4.54 -14.77 5.00
N GLY A 266 4.79 -14.37 3.74
CA GLY A 266 5.64 -15.10 2.81
C GLY A 266 5.30 -16.60 2.74
N SER A 267 6.25 -17.47 3.07
CA SER A 267 6.05 -18.93 3.07
C SER A 267 4.99 -19.44 4.06
N LYS A 268 4.62 -18.65 5.08
CA LYS A 268 3.58 -19.01 6.05
C LYS A 268 2.17 -18.88 5.47
N LEU A 269 2.01 -18.33 4.27
CA LEU A 269 0.73 -18.16 3.59
C LEU A 269 -0.08 -19.46 3.50
N LYS A 270 0.61 -20.60 3.31
CA LYS A 270 0.01 -21.95 3.24
C LYS A 270 -0.82 -22.35 4.46
N ARG A 271 -0.64 -21.69 5.60
CA ARG A 271 -1.37 -21.99 6.85
C ARG A 271 -2.80 -21.42 6.85
N PHE A 272 -3.10 -20.51 5.94
CA PHE A 272 -4.41 -19.86 5.84
C PHE A 272 -5.36 -20.64 4.93
N LYS A 273 -6.66 -20.32 4.97
CA LYS A 273 -7.65 -20.96 4.09
C LYS A 273 -7.40 -20.55 2.63
N ARG A 274 -7.65 -21.45 1.67
CA ARG A 274 -7.46 -21.21 0.22
C ARG A 274 -8.05 -19.88 -0.25
N ALA A 275 -9.30 -19.59 0.09
CA ALA A 275 -9.95 -18.32 -0.27
C ALA A 275 -9.23 -17.07 0.27
N GLN A 276 -8.63 -17.15 1.47
CA GLN A 276 -7.84 -16.03 2.02
C GLN A 276 -6.52 -15.86 1.28
N GLN A 277 -5.85 -16.98 0.96
CA GLN A 277 -4.62 -16.96 0.17
C GLN A 277 -4.88 -16.32 -1.20
N HIS A 278 -5.93 -16.75 -1.88
CA HIS A 278 -6.34 -16.21 -3.19
C HIS A 278 -6.68 -14.73 -3.13
N LEU A 279 -7.47 -14.29 -2.14
CA LEU A 279 -7.80 -12.87 -1.96
C LEU A 279 -6.54 -12.00 -1.81
N TRP A 280 -5.62 -12.41 -0.93
CA TRP A 280 -4.38 -11.68 -0.68
C TRP A 280 -3.46 -11.68 -1.90
N LEU A 281 -3.39 -12.80 -2.61
CA LEU A 281 -2.62 -12.91 -3.85
C LEU A 281 -3.19 -12.00 -4.94
N LEU A 282 -4.50 -11.97 -5.16
CA LEU A 282 -5.10 -11.12 -6.18
C LEU A 282 -4.84 -9.63 -5.90
N CYS A 283 -4.97 -9.22 -4.63
CA CYS A 283 -4.64 -7.84 -4.23
C CYS A 283 -3.16 -7.53 -4.52
N HIS A 284 -2.26 -8.43 -4.10
CA HIS A 284 -0.82 -8.27 -4.32
C HIS A 284 -0.43 -8.28 -5.81
N LEU A 285 -1.03 -9.16 -6.62
CA LEU A 285 -0.74 -9.29 -8.04
C LEU A 285 -1.15 -8.03 -8.81
N THR A 286 -2.27 -7.41 -8.44
CA THR A 286 -2.72 -6.15 -9.05
C THR A 286 -1.65 -5.06 -8.85
N GLU A 287 -1.19 -4.88 -7.60
CA GLU A 287 -0.13 -3.94 -7.26
C GLU A 287 1.21 -4.29 -7.94
N ARG A 288 1.54 -5.59 -8.02
CA ARG A 288 2.79 -6.03 -8.64
C ARG A 288 2.82 -5.85 -10.14
N ILE A 289 1.70 -6.06 -10.85
CA ILE A 289 1.60 -5.79 -12.28
C ILE A 289 1.79 -4.29 -12.53
N GLN A 290 1.14 -3.44 -11.73
CA GLN A 290 1.29 -1.99 -11.84
C GLN A 290 2.74 -1.55 -11.61
N LEU A 291 3.37 -2.02 -10.52
CA LEU A 291 4.76 -1.69 -10.22
C LEU A 291 5.72 -2.20 -11.32
N ALA A 292 5.47 -3.38 -11.90
CA ALA A 292 6.27 -3.89 -13.00
C ALA A 292 6.19 -2.96 -14.22
N LEU A 293 4.98 -2.52 -14.59
CA LEU A 293 4.78 -1.57 -15.69
C LEU A 293 5.44 -0.22 -15.43
N GLU A 294 5.32 0.33 -14.22
CA GLU A 294 6.00 1.57 -13.82
C GLU A 294 7.52 1.44 -13.95
N ARG A 295 8.09 0.34 -13.44
CA ARG A 295 9.55 0.09 -13.51
C ARG A 295 10.05 -0.13 -14.93
N LEU A 296 9.27 -0.83 -15.76
CA LEU A 296 9.57 -1.01 -17.17
C LEU A 296 9.52 0.33 -17.91
N THR A 297 8.55 1.19 -17.61
CA THR A 297 8.42 2.54 -18.16
C THR A 297 9.60 3.43 -17.76
N ASP A 298 9.95 3.47 -16.47
CA ASP A 298 11.12 4.20 -15.97
C ASP A 298 12.42 3.72 -16.65
N GLY A 299 12.58 2.40 -16.75
CA GLY A 299 13.72 1.77 -17.41
C GLY A 299 13.80 2.13 -18.89
N PHE A 300 12.66 2.13 -19.59
CA PHE A 300 12.57 2.50 -21.00
C PHE A 300 13.01 3.95 -21.22
N ILE A 301 12.45 4.90 -20.46
CA ILE A 301 12.79 6.32 -20.54
C ILE A 301 14.27 6.54 -20.25
N TYR A 302 14.80 5.90 -19.20
CA TYR A 302 16.20 6.00 -18.82
C TYR A 302 17.14 5.53 -19.94
N HIS A 303 16.90 4.34 -20.50
CA HIS A 303 17.76 3.79 -21.54
C HIS A 303 17.64 4.54 -22.87
N ILE A 304 16.46 5.04 -23.23
CA ILE A 304 16.30 5.88 -24.43
C ILE A 304 17.11 7.17 -24.29
N ARG A 305 16.97 7.90 -23.17
CA ARG A 305 17.71 9.15 -22.95
C ARG A 305 19.22 8.91 -22.98
N LYS A 306 19.67 7.84 -22.31
CA LYS A 306 21.07 7.45 -22.32
C LYS A 306 21.59 7.13 -23.72
N GLN A 307 20.80 6.45 -24.55
CA GLN A 307 21.16 6.14 -25.94
C GLN A 307 21.17 7.40 -26.82
N GLN A 308 20.24 8.33 -26.60
CA GLN A 308 20.22 9.61 -27.32
C GLN A 308 21.44 10.47 -26.99
N GLU A 309 21.82 10.56 -25.71
CA GLU A 309 23.03 11.27 -25.27
C GLU A 309 24.31 10.61 -25.82
N ALA A 310 24.38 9.27 -25.79
CA ALA A 310 25.51 8.53 -26.34
C ALA A 310 25.64 8.72 -27.86
N ALA A 311 24.52 8.64 -28.60
CA ALA A 311 24.49 8.89 -30.03
C ALA A 311 24.90 10.32 -30.39
N ASN A 312 24.42 11.33 -29.63
CA ASN A 312 24.82 12.72 -29.81
C ASN A 312 26.32 12.92 -29.60
N THR A 313 26.87 12.35 -28.53
CA THR A 313 28.29 12.46 -28.18
C THR A 313 29.15 11.77 -29.24
N PHE A 314 28.77 10.55 -29.65
CA PHE A 314 29.43 9.80 -30.71
C PHE A 314 29.41 10.58 -32.03
N ALA A 315 28.25 11.11 -32.43
CA ALA A 315 28.11 11.84 -33.68
C ALA A 315 28.93 13.13 -33.69
N GLN A 316 28.95 13.90 -32.59
CA GLN A 316 29.80 15.09 -32.48
C GLN A 316 31.29 14.75 -32.62
N GLN A 317 31.74 13.68 -31.96
CA GLN A 317 33.13 13.22 -32.05
C GLN A 317 33.46 12.69 -33.45
N ALA A 318 32.57 11.91 -34.07
CA ALA A 318 32.77 11.36 -35.41
C ALA A 318 32.79 12.45 -36.49
N VAL A 319 31.93 13.47 -36.37
CA VAL A 319 31.97 14.66 -37.24
C VAL A 319 33.30 15.39 -37.03
N PHE A 320 33.73 15.64 -35.80
CA PHE A 320 35.01 16.29 -35.54
C PHE A 320 36.21 15.52 -36.16
N LEU A 321 36.29 14.21 -35.91
CA LEU A 321 37.36 13.35 -36.43
C LEU A 321 37.35 13.22 -37.94
N SER A 322 36.17 13.11 -38.58
CA SER A 322 36.07 13.07 -40.04
C SER A 322 36.50 14.38 -40.68
N TRP A 323 36.19 15.53 -40.05
CA TRP A 323 36.66 16.84 -40.48
C TRP A 323 38.17 17.00 -40.34
N GLN A 324 38.75 16.54 -39.23
CA GLN A 324 40.20 16.57 -39.01
C GLN A 324 40.92 15.68 -40.03
N SER A 325 40.44 14.44 -40.23
CA SER A 325 41.00 13.51 -41.21
C SER A 325 40.90 14.04 -42.64
N ALA A 326 39.79 14.69 -43.01
CA ALA A 326 39.66 15.32 -44.31
C ALA A 326 40.65 16.48 -44.49
N ALA A 327 40.84 17.31 -43.45
CA ALA A 327 41.81 18.40 -43.46
C ALA A 327 43.26 17.88 -43.61
N ASP A 328 43.63 16.82 -42.87
CA ASP A 328 44.96 16.20 -42.96
C ASP A 328 45.22 15.56 -44.33
N ASN A 329 44.17 15.13 -45.03
CA ASN A 329 44.24 14.53 -46.36
C ASN A 329 44.15 15.56 -47.51
N VAL A 330 44.05 16.87 -47.23
CA VAL A 330 44.03 17.92 -48.28
C VAL A 330 45.32 17.90 -49.11
N THR A 331 46.46 17.61 -48.50
CA THR A 331 47.75 17.50 -49.21
C THR A 331 47.74 16.35 -50.23
N LYS A 332 47.11 15.21 -49.88
CA LYS A 332 46.91 14.09 -50.81
C LYS A 332 45.86 14.41 -51.89
N ALA A 333 44.95 15.36 -51.64
CA ALA A 333 44.05 15.85 -52.67
C ALA A 333 44.82 16.46 -53.85
N ALA A 334 45.94 17.15 -53.57
CA ALA A 334 46.80 17.68 -54.62
C ALA A 334 47.42 16.56 -55.47
N GLU A 335 47.88 15.46 -54.84
CA GLU A 335 48.39 14.28 -55.55
C GLU A 335 47.31 13.61 -56.41
N LEU A 336 46.06 13.53 -55.92
CA LEU A 336 44.92 13.01 -56.68
C LEU A 336 44.56 13.90 -57.87
N LEU A 337 44.61 15.23 -57.70
CA LEU A 337 44.36 16.18 -58.79
C LEU A 337 45.50 16.18 -59.82
N HIS A 338 46.73 15.93 -59.39
CA HIS A 338 47.89 15.82 -60.29
C HIS A 338 47.73 14.68 -61.30
N LEU A 339 47.06 13.57 -60.94
CA LEU A 339 46.75 12.48 -61.87
C LEU A 339 45.92 12.91 -63.09
N PHE A 340 45.27 14.08 -63.05
CA PHE A 340 44.52 14.64 -64.18
C PHE A 340 45.30 15.66 -65.02
N VAL A 341 46.48 16.08 -64.55
CA VAL A 341 47.32 17.10 -65.20
C VAL A 341 48.70 16.53 -65.59
N ASP A 342 49.00 15.29 -65.18
CA ASP A 342 50.26 14.62 -65.48
C ASP A 342 50.36 14.29 -66.98
N GLU A 343 51.25 14.99 -67.69
CA GLU A 343 51.52 14.79 -69.13
C GLU A 343 52.11 13.41 -69.46
N ASN A 344 52.54 12.63 -68.46
CA ASN A 344 53.05 11.27 -68.64
C ASN A 344 51.94 10.21 -68.71
N ILE A 345 50.69 10.59 -68.44
CA ILE A 345 49.52 9.74 -68.56
C ILE A 345 49.00 9.80 -70.01
N ASP A 346 49.00 8.65 -70.69
CA ASP A 346 48.44 8.54 -72.05
C ASP A 346 46.92 8.75 -72.06
N ASP A 347 46.44 9.69 -72.88
CA ASP A 347 45.02 10.01 -73.05
C ASP A 347 44.16 8.80 -73.49
N ASN A 348 44.77 7.80 -74.14
CA ASN A 348 44.06 6.60 -74.59
C ASN A 348 43.96 5.50 -73.51
N GLN A 349 44.53 5.70 -72.32
CA GLN A 349 44.50 4.67 -71.28
C GLN A 349 43.09 4.53 -70.66
N PRO A 350 42.65 3.29 -70.32
CA PRO A 350 41.39 3.10 -69.62
C PRO A 350 41.39 3.81 -68.26
N PHE A 351 40.34 4.58 -67.97
CA PHE A 351 40.18 5.29 -66.69
C PHE A 351 40.25 4.38 -65.46
N SER A 352 39.96 3.08 -65.61
CA SER A 352 40.12 2.08 -64.55
C SER A 352 41.54 2.01 -64.00
N VAL A 353 42.57 2.26 -64.83
CA VAL A 353 43.99 2.28 -64.44
C VAL A 353 44.30 3.51 -63.59
N VAL A 354 43.83 4.69 -64.02
CA VAL A 354 43.93 5.94 -63.26
C VAL A 354 43.21 5.82 -61.91
N ARG A 355 42.02 5.21 -61.90
CA ARG A 355 41.27 4.98 -60.67
C ARG A 355 42.01 4.04 -59.71
N GLN A 356 42.71 3.02 -60.20
CA GLN A 356 43.55 2.17 -59.36
C GLN A 356 44.77 2.92 -58.80
N GLN A 357 45.36 3.84 -59.56
CA GLN A 357 46.45 4.70 -59.06
C GLN A 357 45.95 5.68 -57.99
N ALA A 358 44.79 6.30 -58.19
CA ALA A 358 44.13 7.13 -57.19
C ALA A 358 43.85 6.35 -55.88
N LEU A 359 43.37 5.11 -56.00
CA LEU A 359 43.10 4.23 -54.86
C LEU A 359 44.36 3.81 -54.08
N LYS A 360 45.56 3.89 -54.69
CA LYS A 360 46.84 3.67 -53.99
C LYS A 360 47.23 4.87 -53.12
N VAL A 361 46.82 6.08 -53.51
CA VAL A 361 47.08 7.32 -52.76
C VAL A 361 46.10 7.46 -51.59
N MET A 362 44.83 7.10 -51.81
CA MET A 362 43.77 7.25 -50.83
C MET A 362 42.64 6.23 -51.06
N ASN A 363 42.08 5.65 -50.00
CA ASN A 363 40.97 4.70 -50.16
C ASN A 363 39.65 5.42 -50.56
N ASP A 364 38.68 4.67 -51.10
CA ASP A 364 37.42 5.22 -51.60
C ASP A 364 36.62 6.01 -50.52
N ARG A 365 36.70 5.59 -49.24
CA ARG A 365 35.98 6.25 -48.13
C ARG A 365 36.58 7.62 -47.81
N ASP A 366 37.89 7.73 -47.83
CA ASP A 366 38.63 8.95 -47.56
C ASP A 366 38.50 9.93 -48.74
N ILE A 367 38.53 9.43 -49.99
CA ILE A 367 38.25 10.23 -51.19
C ILE A 367 36.84 10.84 -51.10
N GLN A 368 35.82 10.05 -50.75
CA GLN A 368 34.46 10.56 -50.57
C GLN A 368 34.35 11.61 -49.46
N THR A 369 35.04 11.39 -48.33
CA THR A 369 35.03 12.32 -47.19
C THR A 369 35.73 13.64 -47.56
N LEU A 370 36.83 13.57 -48.30
CA LEU A 370 37.55 14.73 -48.86
C LEU A 370 36.70 15.51 -49.86
N CYS A 371 35.98 14.82 -50.77
CA CYS A 371 35.07 15.47 -51.71
C CYS A 371 33.94 16.24 -50.99
N LEU A 372 33.38 15.68 -49.92
CA LEU A 372 32.38 16.35 -49.09
C LEU A 372 32.95 17.58 -48.38
N TYR A 373 34.17 17.46 -47.83
CA TYR A 373 34.91 18.56 -47.21
C TYR A 373 35.17 19.72 -48.19
N LEU A 374 35.67 19.42 -49.39
CA LEU A 374 35.93 20.42 -50.44
C LEU A 374 34.64 21.11 -50.92
N LYS A 375 33.51 20.40 -50.93
CA LYS A 375 32.18 20.97 -51.20
C LYS A 375 31.59 21.77 -50.03
N LYS A 376 32.31 21.89 -48.90
CA LYS A 376 31.82 22.44 -47.62
C LYS A 376 30.54 21.75 -47.11
N GLN A 377 30.29 20.51 -47.54
CA GLN A 377 29.15 19.72 -47.11
C GLN A 377 29.60 18.82 -45.94
N LYS A 378 29.09 19.12 -44.75
CA LYS A 378 29.29 18.26 -43.57
C LYS A 378 28.46 16.99 -43.76
N ARG A 379 29.04 15.80 -43.52
CA ARG A 379 28.21 14.64 -43.17
C ARG A 379 27.34 15.05 -41.98
N THR A 380 26.05 14.74 -42.05
CA THR A 380 25.11 15.22 -41.04
C THR A 380 25.37 14.49 -39.73
N VAL A 381 25.17 15.19 -38.62
CA VAL A 381 25.20 14.60 -37.28
C VAL A 381 24.23 13.40 -37.22
N GLU A 382 23.12 13.50 -37.94
CA GLU A 382 22.09 12.46 -38.08
C GLU A 382 22.64 11.14 -38.65
N GLU A 383 23.48 11.15 -39.69
CA GLU A 383 24.07 9.92 -40.25
C GLU A 383 24.87 9.14 -39.21
N TYR A 384 25.67 9.85 -38.41
CA TYR A 384 26.48 9.22 -37.35
C TYR A 384 25.64 8.80 -36.14
N GLN A 385 24.55 9.50 -35.84
CA GLN A 385 23.57 9.05 -34.83
C GLN A 385 22.93 7.72 -35.26
N TRP A 386 22.49 7.60 -36.51
CA TRP A 386 21.93 6.36 -37.05
C TRP A 386 22.94 5.21 -37.01
N GLN A 387 24.20 5.46 -37.37
CA GLN A 387 25.26 4.46 -37.25
C GLN A 387 25.44 3.97 -35.80
N HIS A 388 25.38 4.88 -34.82
CA HIS A 388 25.47 4.49 -33.41
C HIS A 388 24.30 3.60 -32.98
N TYR A 389 23.09 3.89 -33.45
CA TYR A 389 21.92 3.05 -33.16
C TYR A 389 22.02 1.67 -33.79
N ASP A 390 22.55 1.57 -35.02
CA ASP A 390 22.80 0.29 -35.67
C ASP A 390 23.80 -0.58 -34.90
N GLU A 391 24.83 0.04 -34.30
CA GLU A 391 25.80 -0.65 -33.43
C GLU A 391 25.17 -1.12 -32.11
N GLN A 392 24.12 -0.44 -31.62
CA GLN A 392 23.40 -0.76 -30.38
C GLN A 392 22.16 -1.65 -30.58
N ARG A 393 22.03 -2.28 -31.74
CA ARG A 393 20.88 -3.09 -32.14
C ARG A 393 20.44 -4.14 -31.11
N ASN A 394 21.38 -4.78 -30.42
CA ASN A 394 21.06 -5.78 -29.39
C ASN A 394 20.27 -5.19 -28.21
N LEU A 395 20.62 -3.99 -27.74
CA LEU A 395 19.89 -3.34 -26.64
C LEU A 395 18.50 -2.89 -27.12
N LEU A 396 18.43 -2.36 -28.33
CA LEU A 396 17.18 -1.91 -28.96
C LEU A 396 16.21 -3.07 -29.16
N GLU A 397 16.65 -4.18 -29.74
CA GLU A 397 15.80 -5.33 -30.06
C GLU A 397 15.47 -6.20 -28.84
N GLN A 398 16.45 -6.49 -27.98
CA GLN A 398 16.27 -7.46 -26.87
C GLN A 398 15.67 -6.85 -25.60
N LEU A 399 15.72 -5.53 -25.44
CA LEU A 399 15.17 -4.86 -24.26
C LEU A 399 14.16 -3.80 -24.64
N LEU A 400 14.58 -2.74 -25.33
CA LEU A 400 13.73 -1.56 -25.52
C LEU A 400 12.46 -1.87 -26.32
N ARG A 401 12.58 -2.65 -27.40
CA ARG A 401 11.43 -3.09 -28.20
C ARG A 401 10.47 -3.96 -27.38
N GLN A 402 11.01 -4.90 -26.60
CA GLN A 402 10.18 -5.79 -25.77
C GLN A 402 9.44 -5.01 -24.69
N VAL A 403 10.12 -4.06 -24.05
CA VAL A 403 9.52 -3.16 -23.07
C VAL A 403 8.43 -2.31 -23.73
N PHE A 404 8.71 -1.70 -24.88
CA PHE A 404 7.75 -0.87 -25.61
C PHE A 404 6.46 -1.63 -25.96
N LEU A 405 6.57 -2.89 -26.40
CA LEU A 405 5.41 -3.74 -26.70
C LEU A 405 4.57 -4.10 -25.49
N CYS A 406 5.10 -3.94 -24.26
CA CYS A 406 4.36 -4.16 -23.03
C CYS A 406 3.58 -2.92 -22.55
N LEU A 407 3.92 -1.74 -23.05
CA LEU A 407 3.34 -0.47 -22.60
C LEU A 407 2.10 -0.12 -23.43
N GLU A 408 1.00 0.18 -22.75
CA GLU A 408 -0.21 0.75 -23.36
C GLU A 408 0.04 2.25 -23.56
N CYS A 409 0.29 2.67 -24.81
CA CYS A 409 0.49 4.07 -25.16
C CYS A 409 -0.83 4.68 -25.65
N GLU A 410 -1.40 5.59 -24.88
CA GLU A 410 -2.51 6.43 -25.32
C GLU A 410 -1.98 7.76 -25.85
N ALA A 411 -2.51 8.22 -26.99
CA ALA A 411 -2.21 9.56 -27.48
C ALA A 411 -2.88 10.56 -26.54
N GLY A 412 -2.07 11.40 -25.89
CA GLY A 412 -2.63 12.54 -25.15
C GLY A 412 -3.37 13.45 -26.11
N GLU A 413 -4.61 13.79 -25.79
CA GLU A 413 -5.32 14.92 -26.41
C GLU A 413 -4.53 16.19 -26.06
N GLY A 414 -3.55 16.52 -26.90
CA GLY A 414 -2.73 17.72 -26.82
C GLY A 414 -3.37 18.91 -27.52
#